data_AF-A0A1R3WKL1-F1
#
_entry.id   AF-A0A1R3WKL1-F1
#
_cell.length_a   1.000
_cell.length_b   1.000
_cell.length_c   1.000
_cell.angle_alpha   90.00
_cell.angle_beta   90.00
_cell.angle_gamma   90.00
#
_symmetry.space_group_name_H-M   'P 1'
#
loop_
_entity.id
_entity.type
_entity.pdbx_description
1 polymer ?
#
loop_
_entity_poly.entity_id
_entity_poly.type
_entity_poly.pdbx_seq_one_letter_code
_entity_poly.pdbx_strand_id
1 'polypeptide(L)'
;MARKDDDRRPQGIAELFQSTRDMMEATPAAGIQAREFWERQERILAESETFARAWFRRRNEATQAAVHACEKLAGSGSGNPQNVIEVLSEWQRGSLERMTTDAREYGELLARCSGVLFAGFASAGGFGAAADGKTGRGRDTR
;
A
#
# COMPACT_ATOMS: atom_id res chain seq x y z
N MET A 1 42.10 30.66 -40.81
CA MET A 1 40.64 30.54 -40.98
C MET A 1 40.34 29.22 -41.69
N ALA A 2 39.67 28.27 -41.03
CA ALA A 2 38.86 27.21 -41.67
C ALA A 2 38.05 26.48 -40.59
N ARG A 3 36.75 26.34 -40.85
CA ARG A 3 35.67 25.96 -39.92
C ARG A 3 35.78 24.50 -39.46
N LYS A 4 35.63 24.27 -38.16
CA LYS A 4 35.43 22.95 -37.52
C LYS A 4 33.98 22.89 -37.02
N ASP A 5 33.01 22.85 -37.92
CA ASP A 5 31.58 22.91 -37.56
C ASP A 5 30.63 22.09 -38.46
N ASP A 6 31.16 21.09 -39.16
CA ASP A 6 30.39 20.32 -40.15
C ASP A 6 30.46 18.80 -39.94
N ASP A 7 30.44 18.34 -38.69
CA ASP A 7 30.35 16.90 -38.39
C ASP A 7 29.38 16.57 -37.22
N ARG A 8 28.77 17.60 -36.62
CA ARG A 8 27.88 17.47 -35.45
C ARG A 8 26.38 17.45 -35.80
N ARG A 9 26.03 17.62 -37.08
CA ARG A 9 24.64 17.78 -37.57
C ARG A 9 23.94 16.53 -38.12
N PRO A 10 24.60 15.46 -38.62
CA PRO A 10 23.90 14.24 -39.04
C PRO A 10 23.53 13.30 -37.88
N GLN A 11 24.31 13.29 -36.79
CA GLN A 11 24.10 12.40 -35.64
C GLN A 11 22.91 12.84 -34.78
N GLY A 12 22.77 14.14 -34.51
CA GLY A 12 21.68 14.65 -33.67
C GLY A 12 20.29 14.48 -34.31
N ILE A 13 20.19 14.51 -35.64
CA ILE A 13 18.91 14.27 -36.33
C ILE A 13 18.55 12.78 -36.28
N ALA A 14 19.51 11.88 -36.52
CA ALA A 14 19.30 10.43 -36.42
C ALA A 14 18.96 9.99 -34.99
N GLU A 15 19.63 10.55 -33.98
CA GLU A 15 19.33 10.33 -32.56
C GLU A 15 17.93 10.86 -32.19
N LEU A 16 17.54 12.02 -32.70
CA LEU A 16 16.19 12.56 -32.48
C LEU A 16 15.12 11.67 -33.11
N PHE A 17 15.35 11.15 -34.32
CA PHE A 17 14.44 10.21 -34.98
C PHE A 17 14.34 8.88 -34.23
N GLN A 18 15.47 8.34 -33.76
CA GLN A 18 15.48 7.12 -32.96
C GLN A 18 14.75 7.32 -31.63
N SER A 19 15.06 8.41 -30.92
CA SER A 19 14.37 8.78 -29.67
C SER A 19 12.87 8.98 -29.87
N THR A 20 12.45 9.61 -30.96
CA THR A 20 11.03 9.82 -31.28
C THR A 20 10.35 8.49 -31.59
N ARG A 21 11.03 7.58 -32.30
CA ARG A 21 10.52 6.22 -32.58
C ARG A 21 10.36 5.42 -31.29
N ASP A 22 11.40 5.40 -30.45
CA ASP A 22 11.39 4.69 -29.17
C ASP A 22 10.29 5.25 -28.25
N MET A 23 10.09 6.58 -28.24
CA MET A 23 8.99 7.22 -27.51
C MET A 23 7.61 6.82 -28.07
N MET A 24 7.44 6.82 -29.40
CA MET A 24 6.18 6.42 -30.05
C MET A 24 5.86 4.93 -29.83
N GLU A 25 6.87 4.06 -29.79
CA GLU A 25 6.73 2.63 -29.48
C GLU A 25 6.47 2.39 -27.98
N ALA A 26 7.02 3.21 -27.09
CA ALA A 26 6.78 3.15 -25.65
C ALA A 26 5.42 3.74 -25.23
N THR A 27 4.82 4.64 -26.01
CA THR A 27 3.60 5.37 -25.64
C THR A 27 2.38 4.46 -25.42
N PRO A 28 2.08 3.47 -26.29
CA PRO A 28 0.98 2.52 -26.06
C PRO A 28 1.23 1.61 -24.84
N ALA A 29 2.46 1.14 -24.65
CA ALA A 29 2.83 0.29 -23.51
C ALA A 29 2.72 1.06 -22.18
N ALA A 30 3.15 2.33 -22.15
CA ALA A 30 2.99 3.21 -20.99
C ALA A 30 1.51 3.48 -20.67
N GLY A 31 0.67 3.67 -21.70
CA GLY A 31 -0.78 3.84 -21.54
C GLY A 31 -1.46 2.60 -20.94
N ILE A 32 -1.10 1.40 -21.40
CA ILE A 32 -1.62 0.13 -20.86
C ILE A 32 -1.19 -0.05 -19.40
N GLN A 33 0.08 0.19 -19.08
CA GLN A 33 0.59 0.11 -17.71
C GLN A 33 -0.08 1.12 -16.77
N ALA A 34 -0.31 2.35 -17.22
CA ALA A 34 -1.03 3.36 -16.45
C ALA A 34 -2.47 2.92 -16.17
N ARG A 35 -3.18 2.39 -17.17
CA ARG A 35 -4.53 1.85 -16.98
C ARG A 35 -4.55 0.72 -15.95
N GLU A 36 -3.68 -0.28 -16.10
CA GLU A 36 -3.59 -1.40 -15.14
C GLU A 36 -3.26 -0.93 -13.73
N PHE A 37 -2.39 0.08 -13.58
CA PHE A 37 -2.08 0.68 -12.30
C PHE A 37 -3.33 1.31 -11.65
N TRP A 38 -4.07 2.12 -12.39
CA TRP A 38 -5.28 2.76 -11.87
C TRP A 38 -6.38 1.75 -11.52
N GLU A 39 -6.57 0.70 -12.31
CA GLU A 39 -7.51 -0.38 -12.01
C GLU A 39 -7.13 -1.14 -10.72
N ARG A 40 -5.83 -1.32 -10.45
CA ARG A 40 -5.35 -1.90 -9.19
C ARG A 40 -5.58 -0.96 -8.00
N GLN A 41 -5.34 0.35 -8.17
CA GLN A 41 -5.63 1.36 -7.14
C GLN A 41 -7.12 1.38 -6.77
N GLU A 42 -7.99 1.35 -7.78
CA GLU A 42 -9.45 1.30 -7.58
C GLU A 42 -9.86 0.09 -6.74
N ARG A 43 -9.27 -1.09 -7.03
CA ARG A 43 -9.53 -2.30 -6.25
C ARG A 43 -9.07 -2.18 -4.80
N ILE A 44 -7.90 -1.59 -4.55
CA ILE A 44 -7.40 -1.36 -3.18
C ILE A 44 -8.35 -0.43 -2.42
N LEU A 45 -8.85 0.63 -3.07
CA LEU A 45 -9.81 1.55 -2.47
C LEU A 45 -11.13 0.84 -2.12
N ALA A 46 -11.67 0.02 -3.03
CA ALA A 46 -12.90 -0.74 -2.77
C ALA A 46 -12.77 -1.72 -1.59
N GLU A 47 -11.63 -2.43 -1.51
CA GLU A 47 -11.34 -3.33 -0.38
C GLU A 47 -11.20 -2.56 0.94
N SER A 48 -10.55 -1.40 0.90
CA SER A 48 -10.36 -0.52 2.07
C SER A 48 -11.69 0.06 2.55
N GLU A 49 -12.56 0.49 1.63
CA GLU A 49 -13.90 0.98 1.96
C GLU A 49 -14.74 -0.11 2.64
N THR A 50 -14.72 -1.32 2.09
CA THR A 50 -15.44 -2.47 2.65
C THR A 50 -15.00 -2.76 4.08
N PHE A 51 -13.67 -2.82 4.30
CA PHE A 51 -13.10 -2.97 5.64
C PHE A 51 -13.53 -1.83 6.58
N ALA A 52 -13.37 -0.57 6.14
CA ALA A 52 -13.67 0.59 6.97
C ALA A 52 -15.14 0.61 7.41
N ARG A 53 -16.08 0.31 6.51
CA ARG A 53 -17.52 0.23 6.83
C ARG A 53 -17.81 -0.83 7.91
N ALA A 54 -17.17 -1.99 7.83
CA ALA A 54 -17.33 -3.05 8.82
C ALA A 54 -16.72 -2.65 10.17
N TRP A 55 -15.51 -2.09 10.14
CA TRP A 55 -14.79 -1.60 11.32
C TRP A 55 -15.58 -0.52 12.07
N PHE A 56 -16.10 0.50 11.36
CA PHE A 56 -16.89 1.57 11.96
C PHE A 56 -18.13 1.03 12.67
N ARG A 57 -18.82 0.05 12.09
CA ARG A 57 -19.99 -0.58 12.69
C ARG A 57 -19.65 -1.24 14.02
N ARG A 58 -18.62 -2.10 14.03
CA ARG A 58 -18.17 -2.79 15.25
C ARG A 58 -17.66 -1.83 16.32
N ARG A 59 -17.02 -0.74 15.93
CA ARG A 59 -16.60 0.31 16.88
C ARG A 59 -17.79 1.02 17.50
N ASN A 60 -18.85 1.27 16.73
CA ASN A 60 -20.09 1.82 17.26
C ASN A 60 -20.75 0.85 18.26
N GLU A 61 -20.84 -0.43 17.91
CA GLU A 61 -21.34 -1.49 18.79
C GLU A 61 -20.52 -1.58 20.09
N ALA A 62 -19.18 -1.48 20.00
CA ALA A 62 -18.30 -1.48 21.17
C ALA A 62 -18.56 -0.29 22.09
N THR A 63 -18.76 0.91 21.53
CA THR A 63 -19.12 2.11 22.29
C THR A 63 -20.47 1.95 22.99
N GLN A 64 -21.48 1.45 22.29
CA GLN A 64 -22.80 1.20 22.88
C GLN A 64 -22.74 0.16 24.01
N ALA A 65 -21.97 -0.91 23.82
CA ALA A 65 -21.74 -1.91 24.85
C ALA A 65 -21.05 -1.33 26.10
N ALA A 66 -20.10 -0.40 25.91
CA ALA A 66 -19.45 0.28 27.03
C ALA A 66 -20.43 1.19 27.79
N VAL A 67 -21.27 1.97 27.07
CA VAL A 67 -22.32 2.80 27.69
C VAL A 67 -23.29 1.95 28.49
N HIS A 68 -23.78 0.85 27.92
CA HIS A 68 -24.69 -0.07 28.61
C HIS A 68 -24.05 -0.71 29.85
N ALA A 69 -22.75 -1.04 29.81
CA ALA A 69 -22.03 -1.51 30.99
C ALA A 69 -21.97 -0.43 32.08
N CYS A 70 -21.70 0.83 31.71
CA CYS A 70 -21.74 1.95 32.66
C CYS A 70 -23.13 2.15 33.27
N GLU A 71 -24.20 2.06 32.49
CA GLU A 71 -25.58 2.16 32.96
C GLU A 71 -25.94 1.02 33.92
N LYS A 72 -25.56 -0.22 33.58
CA LYS A 72 -25.71 -1.38 34.48
C LYS A 72 -24.98 -1.13 35.80
N LEU A 73 -23.73 -0.66 35.77
CA LEU A 73 -22.96 -0.38 36.99
C LEU A 73 -23.60 0.72 37.84
N ALA A 74 -24.12 1.78 37.22
CA ALA A 74 -24.81 2.86 37.91
C ALA A 74 -26.15 2.41 38.52
N GLY A 75 -26.89 1.55 37.82
CA GLY A 75 -28.21 1.05 38.24
C GLY A 75 -28.18 -0.14 39.20
N SER A 76 -27.09 -0.92 39.24
CA SER A 76 -26.99 -2.14 40.05
C SER A 76 -26.93 -1.90 41.56
N GLY A 77 -26.86 -0.64 42.00
CA GLY A 77 -26.62 -0.29 43.39
C GLY A 77 -25.22 -0.70 43.82
N SER A 78 -24.46 0.23 44.41
CA SER A 78 -23.10 -0.01 44.92
C SER A 78 -22.98 -1.08 46.04
N GLY A 79 -24.02 -1.85 46.30
CA GLY A 79 -24.13 -2.79 47.42
C GLY A 79 -23.72 -4.24 47.11
N ASN A 80 -23.55 -4.63 45.85
CA ASN A 80 -23.12 -5.99 45.50
C ASN A 80 -21.87 -6.00 44.59
N PRO A 81 -20.67 -6.19 45.18
CA PRO A 81 -19.41 -6.30 44.44
C PRO A 81 -19.42 -7.39 43.35
N GLN A 82 -20.19 -8.47 43.54
CA GLN A 82 -20.25 -9.58 42.60
C GLN A 82 -20.90 -9.15 41.27
N ASN A 83 -21.95 -8.32 41.33
CA ASN A 83 -22.63 -7.79 40.14
C ASN A 83 -21.69 -6.87 39.34
N VAL A 84 -20.86 -6.08 40.04
CA VAL A 84 -19.87 -5.21 39.38
C VAL A 84 -18.84 -6.04 38.61
N ILE A 85 -18.32 -7.11 39.22
CA ILE A 85 -17.36 -8.02 38.59
C ILE A 85 -17.99 -8.70 37.37
N GLU A 86 -19.24 -9.14 37.47
CA GLU A 86 -19.95 -9.80 36.37
C GLU A 86 -20.14 -8.87 35.17
N VAL A 87 -20.63 -7.64 35.39
CA VAL A 87 -20.83 -6.65 34.33
C VAL A 87 -19.51 -6.28 33.64
N LEU A 88 -18.43 -6.09 34.41
CA LEU A 88 -17.11 -5.80 33.85
C LEU A 88 -16.55 -6.98 33.06
N SER A 89 -16.71 -8.20 33.56
CA SER A 89 -16.24 -9.42 32.89
C SER A 89 -16.98 -9.67 31.58
N GLU A 90 -18.31 -9.45 31.57
CA GLU A 90 -19.13 -9.52 30.36
C GLU A 90 -18.66 -8.51 29.30
N TRP A 91 -18.48 -7.25 29.71
CA TRP A 91 -18.00 -6.19 28.83
C TRP A 91 -16.58 -6.45 28.29
N GLN A 92 -15.66 -6.89 29.14
CA GLN A 92 -14.28 -7.22 28.76
C GLN A 92 -14.25 -8.34 27.72
N ARG A 93 -14.98 -9.44 27.97
CA ARG A 93 -15.05 -10.57 27.03
C ARG A 93 -15.55 -10.14 25.66
N GLY A 94 -16.67 -9.43 25.60
CA GLY A 94 -17.20 -8.92 24.34
C GLY A 94 -16.24 -7.95 23.63
N SER A 95 -15.45 -7.18 24.40
CA SER A 95 -14.46 -6.25 23.83
C SER A 95 -13.28 -6.99 23.20
N LEU A 96 -12.79 -8.07 23.83
CA LEU A 96 -11.75 -8.92 23.26
C LEU A 96 -12.19 -9.62 21.98
N GLU A 97 -13.42 -10.13 21.95
CA GLU A 97 -14.01 -10.76 20.76
C GLU A 97 -14.00 -9.77 19.58
N ARG A 98 -14.53 -8.55 19.77
CA ARG A 98 -14.55 -7.50 18.73
C ARG A 98 -13.16 -7.07 18.28
N MET A 99 -12.21 -6.92 19.21
CA MET A 99 -10.82 -6.57 18.88
C MET A 99 -10.13 -7.66 18.06
N THR A 100 -10.38 -8.92 18.39
CA THR A 100 -9.80 -10.06 17.65
C THR A 100 -10.36 -10.12 16.23
N THR A 101 -11.66 -9.87 16.05
CA THR A 101 -12.28 -9.73 14.73
C THR A 101 -11.65 -8.59 13.94
N ASP A 102 -11.43 -7.42 14.55
CA ASP A 102 -10.80 -6.28 13.88
C ASP A 102 -9.37 -6.60 13.41
N ALA A 103 -8.56 -7.24 14.27
CA ALA A 103 -7.19 -7.63 13.93
C ALA A 103 -7.16 -8.62 12.76
N ARG A 104 -8.06 -9.60 12.78
CA ARG A 104 -8.19 -10.58 11.71
C ARG A 104 -8.57 -9.90 10.39
N GLU A 105 -9.64 -9.12 10.37
CA GLU A 105 -10.12 -8.48 9.13
C GLU A 105 -9.11 -7.47 8.57
N TYR A 106 -8.37 -6.78 9.45
CA TYR A 106 -7.26 -5.92 9.01
C TYR A 106 -6.13 -6.72 8.36
N GLY A 107 -5.76 -7.87 8.94
CA GLY A 107 -4.80 -8.80 8.32
C GLY A 107 -5.27 -9.31 6.96
N GLU A 108 -6.56 -9.64 6.82
CA GLU A 108 -7.15 -10.05 5.54
C GLU A 108 -7.15 -8.92 4.51
N LEU A 109 -7.42 -7.67 4.90
CA LEU A 109 -7.28 -6.49 4.03
C LEU A 109 -5.85 -6.36 3.51
N LEU A 110 -4.86 -6.45 4.40
CA LEU A 110 -3.44 -6.38 4.02
C LEU A 110 -3.07 -7.47 3.03
N ALA A 111 -3.52 -8.71 3.25
CA ALA A 111 -3.28 -9.83 2.34
C ALA A 111 -3.91 -9.62 0.96
N ARG A 112 -5.15 -9.11 0.91
CA ARG A 112 -5.83 -8.78 -0.35
C ARG A 112 -5.13 -7.64 -1.09
N CYS A 113 -4.70 -6.61 -0.38
CA CYS A 113 -3.99 -5.47 -0.96
C CYS A 113 -2.58 -5.86 -1.43
N SER A 114 -1.84 -6.69 -0.69
CA SER A 114 -0.51 -7.16 -1.09
C SER A 114 -0.57 -7.99 -2.37
N GLY A 115 -1.59 -8.83 -2.54
CA GLY A 115 -1.81 -9.57 -3.77
C GLY A 115 -2.00 -8.66 -4.99
N VAL A 116 -2.63 -7.50 -4.81
CA VAL A 116 -2.86 -6.50 -5.87
C VAL A 116 -1.60 -5.66 -6.14
N LEU A 117 -0.83 -5.31 -5.11
CA LEU A 117 0.39 -4.50 -5.23
C LEU A 117 1.57 -5.30 -5.83
N PHE A 118 1.77 -6.55 -5.41
CA PHE A 118 2.94 -7.34 -5.81
C PHE A 118 2.74 -8.16 -7.10
N ALA A 119 1.51 -8.39 -7.55
CA ALA A 119 1.26 -9.02 -8.85
C ALA A 119 1.85 -8.22 -10.04
N GLY A 120 2.11 -6.93 -9.86
CA GLY A 120 2.80 -6.09 -10.85
C GLY A 120 4.33 -5.98 -10.67
N PHE A 121 4.86 -6.31 -9.50
CA PHE A 121 6.30 -6.17 -9.21
C PHE A 121 7.12 -7.31 -9.83
N ALA A 122 6.50 -8.46 -10.08
CA ALA A 122 7.13 -9.58 -10.78
C ALA A 122 7.20 -9.39 -12.31
N SER A 123 6.37 -8.52 -12.89
CA SER A 123 6.34 -8.26 -14.34
C SER A 123 7.10 -6.98 -14.75
N ALA A 124 7.39 -6.08 -13.81
CA ALA A 124 8.21 -4.89 -14.03
C ALA A 124 9.57 -5.07 -13.34
N GLY A 125 10.61 -5.37 -14.13
CA GLY A 125 11.98 -5.59 -13.67
C GLY A 125 12.40 -4.63 -12.55
N GLY A 126 12.67 -5.21 -11.38
CA GLY A 126 13.05 -4.49 -10.17
C GLY A 126 14.28 -3.60 -10.39
N PHE A 127 14.23 -2.42 -9.79
CA PHE A 127 15.32 -1.45 -9.77
C PHE A 127 16.58 -2.09 -9.18
N GLY A 128 17.58 -2.36 -10.03
CA GLY A 128 18.80 -3.05 -9.58
C GLY A 128 19.78 -3.44 -10.69
N ALA A 129 19.99 -2.59 -11.70
CA ALA A 129 21.07 -2.77 -12.66
C ALA A 129 21.75 -1.43 -12.96
N ALA A 130 22.51 -0.92 -11.99
CA ALA A 130 23.58 0.05 -12.25
C ALA A 130 24.53 0.11 -11.05
N ALA A 131 25.49 -0.81 -11.01
CA ALA A 131 26.76 -0.60 -10.31
C ALA A 131 27.89 -1.13 -11.20
N ASP A 132 27.99 -0.59 -12.42
CA ASP A 132 29.18 -0.75 -13.25
C ASP A 132 30.13 0.41 -12.93
N GLY A 133 30.84 0.27 -11.81
CA GLY A 133 31.88 1.19 -11.36
C GLY A 133 33.21 0.86 -12.02
N LYS A 134 33.37 1.22 -13.30
CA LYS A 134 34.71 1.36 -13.90
C LYS A 134 35.38 2.61 -13.32
N THR A 135 36.13 2.46 -12.24
CA THR A 135 37.26 3.35 -11.93
C THR A 135 38.55 2.60 -12.20
N GLY A 136 39.09 2.78 -13.40
CA GLY A 136 40.48 2.47 -13.65
C GLY A 136 41.38 3.42 -12.88
N ARG A 137 42.40 2.87 -12.22
CA ARG A 137 43.66 3.57 -11.97
C ARG A 137 44.78 2.53 -12.00
N GLY A 138 45.73 2.73 -12.91
CA GLY A 138 46.79 1.78 -13.23
C GLY A 138 48.02 1.83 -12.32
N ARG A 139 48.97 0.97 -12.69
CA ARG A 139 50.37 0.80 -12.21
C ARG A 139 50.50 0.30 -10.76
N ASP A 140 51.43 -0.58 -10.40
CA ASP A 140 52.70 -0.98 -11.00
C ASP A 140 53.19 -2.29 -10.33
N THR A 141 53.98 -3.06 -11.07
CA THR A 141 55.07 -3.98 -10.64
C THR A 141 54.93 -4.79 -9.34
N ARG A 142 54.94 -6.13 -9.43
CA ARG A 142 56.16 -6.97 -9.39
C ARG A 142 55.80 -8.44 -9.63
#